data_AF-A0A2T2PUR1-F1
#
_entry.id   AF-A0A2T2PUR1-F1
#
_cell.length_a   1.000
_cell.length_b   1.000
_cell.length_c   1.000
_cell.angle_alpha   90.00
_cell.angle_beta   90.00
_cell.angle_gamma   90.00
#
_symmetry.space_group_name_H-M   'P 1'
#
loop_
_entity.id
_entity.type
_entity.pdbx_description
1 polymer ?
#
loop_
_entity_poly.entity_id
_entity_poly.type
_entity_poly.pdbx_seq_one_letter_code
_entity_poly.pdbx_strand_id
1 'polypeptide(L)'
;MAIFLILAPYGAFSLLMLVTSAASSVFAASAICLATVAIDVVRGRSVKILASGSAIVFAAIGLYLALIDPQLGTLGVKLSVDIGIFVISFGSLLVRRPFTLQYALEAVPAETAAMPGFLTANYVITGAWTVAALLMAAGNLVLLYVPGLPLWSSLAVAFAARNSAIYFTKWYPEYIRIKYGTPARALPDAS
;
A
#
# COMPACT_ATOMS: atom_id res chain seq x y z
N MET A 1 -10.24 -9.22 -7.71
CA MET A 1 -9.02 -9.00 -8.51
C MET A 1 -8.39 -7.59 -8.36
N ALA A 2 -8.66 -6.83 -7.28
CA ALA A 2 -8.11 -5.47 -7.14
C ALA A 2 -6.68 -5.42 -6.57
N ILE A 3 -6.31 -6.32 -5.66
CA ILE A 3 -5.04 -6.23 -4.90
C ILE A 3 -3.77 -6.33 -5.78
N PHE A 4 -3.79 -7.18 -6.81
CA PHE A 4 -2.62 -7.36 -7.69
C PHE A 4 -2.28 -6.10 -8.48
N LEU A 5 -3.30 -5.33 -8.92
CA LEU A 5 -3.08 -4.09 -9.65
C LEU A 5 -2.56 -2.97 -8.74
N ILE A 6 -2.93 -2.97 -7.46
CA ILE A 6 -2.48 -1.98 -6.48
C ILE A 6 -0.98 -2.13 -6.18
N LEU A 7 -0.50 -3.37 -6.12
CA LEU A 7 0.88 -3.69 -5.77
C LEU A 7 1.80 -3.78 -7.00
N ALA A 8 1.25 -3.81 -8.21
CA ALA A 8 2.00 -3.96 -9.46
C ALA A 8 3.15 -2.94 -9.63
N PRO A 9 2.97 -1.63 -9.40
CA PRO A 9 4.07 -0.67 -9.54
C PRO A 9 5.25 -0.97 -8.61
N TYR A 10 4.94 -1.36 -7.37
CA TYR A 10 5.95 -1.69 -6.37
C TYR A 10 6.63 -3.03 -6.64
N GLY A 11 5.89 -4.02 -7.14
CA GLY A 11 6.47 -5.29 -7.58
C GLY A 11 7.42 -5.07 -8.75
N ALA A 12 7.00 -4.30 -9.76
CA ALA A 12 7.84 -3.93 -10.89
C ALA A 12 9.09 -3.16 -10.45
N PHE A 13 8.95 -2.15 -9.59
CA PHE A 13 10.07 -1.44 -8.99
C PHE A 13 11.07 -2.40 -8.33
N SER A 14 10.59 -3.26 -7.42
CA SER A 14 11.45 -4.20 -6.69
C SER A 14 12.19 -5.17 -7.61
N LEU A 15 11.53 -5.68 -8.65
CA LEU A 15 12.15 -6.60 -9.62
C LEU A 15 13.15 -5.88 -10.51
N LEU A 16 12.81 -4.69 -11.01
CA LEU A 16 13.70 -3.90 -11.87
C LEU A 16 14.95 -3.46 -11.13
N MET A 17 14.84 -3.12 -9.84
CA MET A 17 16.00 -2.81 -8.99
C MET A 17 17.02 -3.95 -8.87
N LEU A 18 16.68 -5.19 -9.24
CA LEU A 18 17.61 -6.33 -9.26
C LEU A 18 18.42 -6.42 -10.56
N VAL A 19 17.94 -5.83 -11.65
CA VAL A 19 18.47 -6.06 -13.00
C VAL A 19 18.80 -4.78 -13.79
N THR A 20 18.38 -3.61 -13.30
CA THR A 20 18.61 -2.32 -13.98
C THR A 20 18.90 -1.19 -12.98
N SER A 21 19.05 0.03 -13.50
CA SER A 21 19.33 1.23 -12.71
C SER A 21 18.14 1.65 -11.85
N ALA A 22 18.42 2.38 -10.76
CA ALA A 22 17.39 2.93 -9.91
C ALA A 22 16.47 3.90 -10.64
N ALA A 23 17.03 4.77 -11.51
CA ALA A 23 16.27 5.73 -12.28
C ALA A 23 15.27 5.04 -13.23
N SER A 24 15.73 4.04 -13.98
CA SER A 24 14.85 3.26 -14.87
C SER A 24 13.75 2.54 -14.09
N SER A 25 14.07 2.01 -12.91
CA SER A 25 13.12 1.29 -12.06
C SER A 25 12.00 2.20 -11.54
N VAL A 26 12.34 3.40 -11.04
CA VAL A 26 11.33 4.34 -10.53
C VAL A 26 10.51 4.96 -11.66
N PHE A 27 11.10 5.30 -12.81
CA PHE A 27 10.32 5.81 -13.94
C PHE A 27 9.37 4.76 -14.52
N ALA A 28 9.81 3.50 -14.62
CA ALA A 28 8.94 2.41 -15.03
C ALA A 28 7.78 2.21 -14.04
N ALA A 29 8.04 2.25 -12.74
CA ALA A 29 7.00 2.17 -11.72
C ALA A 29 6.02 3.36 -11.80
N SER A 30 6.52 4.58 -12.00
CA SER A 30 5.71 5.76 -12.24
C SER A 30 4.81 5.61 -13.47
N ALA A 31 5.35 5.11 -14.58
CA ALA A 31 4.59 4.85 -15.80
C ALA A 31 3.47 3.81 -15.57
N ILE A 32 3.75 2.75 -14.80
CA ILE A 32 2.72 1.77 -14.41
C ILE A 32 1.64 2.43 -13.56
N CYS A 33 2.01 3.28 -12.58
CA CYS A 33 1.02 4.03 -11.80
C CYS A 33 0.14 4.91 -12.70
N LEU A 34 0.74 5.68 -13.61
CA LEU A 34 0.00 6.52 -14.54
C LEU A 34 -0.93 5.71 -15.45
N ALA A 35 -0.46 4.55 -15.95
CA ALA A 35 -1.28 3.64 -16.73
C ALA A 35 -2.47 3.12 -15.93
N THR A 36 -2.28 2.75 -14.66
CA THR A 36 -3.40 2.32 -13.79
C THR A 36 -4.42 3.43 -13.57
N VAL A 37 -3.96 4.67 -13.35
CA VAL A 37 -4.83 5.84 -13.21
C VAL A 37 -5.59 6.10 -14.51
N ALA A 38 -4.92 6.08 -15.66
CA ALA A 38 -5.55 6.26 -16.97
C ALA A 38 -6.61 5.19 -17.25
N ILE A 39 -6.31 3.92 -16.96
CA ILE A 39 -7.28 2.82 -17.10
C ILE A 39 -8.49 3.04 -16.19
N ASP A 40 -8.29 3.46 -14.94
CA ASP A 40 -9.40 3.74 -14.02
C ASP A 40 -10.26 4.91 -14.53
N VAL A 41 -9.67 5.99 -15.01
CA VAL A 41 -10.39 7.14 -15.60
C VAL A 41 -11.20 6.72 -16.83
N VAL A 42 -10.59 5.98 -17.77
CA VAL A 42 -11.26 5.49 -18.98
C VAL A 42 -12.43 4.56 -18.64
N ARG A 43 -12.33 3.81 -17.53
CA ARG A 43 -13.39 2.91 -17.06
C ARG A 43 -14.42 3.61 -16.17
N GLY A 44 -14.36 4.94 -16.02
CA GLY A 44 -15.28 5.71 -15.16
C GLY A 44 -15.12 5.42 -13.67
N ARG A 45 -13.97 4.88 -13.25
CA ARG A 45 -13.66 4.56 -11.85
C ARG A 45 -13.01 5.75 -11.15
N SER A 46 -12.97 5.68 -9.83
CA SER A 46 -12.36 6.73 -9.01
C SER A 46 -10.84 6.73 -9.15
N VAL A 47 -10.24 7.92 -9.24
CA VAL A 47 -8.77 8.06 -9.17
C VAL A 47 -8.32 7.72 -7.76
N LYS A 48 -7.53 6.65 -7.64
CA LYS A 48 -7.03 6.19 -6.33
C LYS A 48 -5.90 7.07 -5.82
N ILE A 49 -5.99 7.46 -4.56
CA ILE A 49 -5.00 8.25 -3.82
C ILE A 49 -3.65 7.54 -3.84
N LEU A 50 -3.64 6.22 -3.63
CA LEU A 50 -2.39 5.47 -3.64
C LEU A 50 -1.75 5.47 -5.03
N ALA A 51 -2.49 5.15 -6.09
CA ALA A 51 -1.93 5.10 -7.45
C ALA A 51 -1.40 6.48 -7.92
N SER A 52 -2.18 7.55 -7.71
CA SER A 52 -1.77 8.91 -8.06
C SER A 52 -0.62 9.41 -7.20
N GLY A 53 -0.66 9.22 -5.88
CA GLY A 53 0.42 9.57 -4.98
C GLY A 53 1.72 8.83 -5.30
N SER A 54 1.64 7.52 -5.59
CA SER A 54 2.80 6.72 -5.97
C SER A 54 3.42 7.17 -7.29
N ALA A 55 2.61 7.54 -8.29
CA ALA A 55 3.12 8.10 -9.54
C ALA A 55 3.98 9.35 -9.26
N ILE A 56 3.47 10.26 -8.42
CA ILE A 56 4.16 11.49 -8.04
C ILE A 56 5.46 11.17 -7.30
N VAL A 57 5.42 10.28 -6.30
CA VAL A 57 6.61 9.88 -5.53
C VAL A 57 7.68 9.27 -6.43
N PHE A 58 7.31 8.30 -7.28
CA PHE A 58 8.26 7.66 -8.18
C PHE A 58 8.83 8.64 -9.20
N ALA A 59 8.01 9.52 -9.77
CA ALA A 59 8.48 10.56 -10.68
C ALA A 59 9.42 11.55 -9.99
N ALA A 60 9.10 11.98 -8.76
CA ALA A 60 9.94 12.89 -7.99
C ALA A 60 11.30 12.27 -7.67
N ILE A 61 11.34 11.00 -7.26
CA ILE A 61 12.59 10.27 -7.03
C ILE A 61 13.38 10.11 -8.34
N GLY A 62 12.70 9.78 -9.44
CA GLY A 62 13.34 9.67 -10.76
C GLY A 62 13.96 10.99 -11.23
N LEU A 63 13.26 12.10 -11.06
CA LEU A 63 13.79 13.43 -11.37
C LEU A 63 14.95 13.82 -10.45
N TYR A 64 14.88 13.49 -9.16
CA TYR A 64 15.98 13.70 -8.23
C TYR A 64 17.24 12.94 -8.67
N LEU A 65 17.09 11.67 -9.05
CA LEU A 65 18.18 10.85 -9.59
C LEU A 65 18.72 11.40 -10.91
N ALA A 66 17.86 11.91 -11.79
CA ALA A 66 18.28 12.40 -13.10
C ALA A 66 18.99 13.77 -13.03
N LEU A 67 18.60 14.63 -12.09
CA LEU A 67 18.97 16.05 -12.10
C LEU A 67 19.86 16.49 -10.93
N ILE A 68 19.82 15.78 -9.79
CA ILE A 68 20.44 16.24 -8.54
C ILE A 68 21.52 15.28 -8.07
N ASP A 69 21.17 14.01 -7.85
CA ASP A 69 22.12 13.00 -7.36
C ASP A 69 21.93 11.65 -8.07
N PRO A 70 22.58 11.46 -9.23
CA PRO A 70 22.55 10.19 -9.97
C PRO A 70 23.20 9.02 -9.24
N GLN A 71 24.00 9.29 -8.20
CA GLN A 71 24.71 8.26 -7.43
C GLN A 71 24.03 7.92 -6.11
N LEU A 72 22.82 8.44 -5.86
CA LEU A 72 22.03 8.08 -4.68
C LEU A 72 21.92 6.55 -4.59
N GLY A 73 22.47 6.00 -3.51
CA GLY A 73 22.56 4.56 -3.35
C GLY A 73 21.19 3.87 -3.34
N THR A 74 21.17 2.60 -3.74
CA THR A 74 19.97 1.74 -3.78
C THR A 74 19.16 1.79 -2.49
N LEU A 75 19.82 1.82 -1.32
CA LEU A 75 19.15 1.93 -0.02
C LEU A 75 18.45 3.29 0.15
N GLY A 76 19.06 4.40 -0.28
CA GLY A 76 18.47 5.73 -0.24
C GLY A 76 17.22 5.85 -1.12
N VAL A 77 17.23 5.20 -2.29
CA VAL A 77 16.07 5.12 -3.19
C VAL A 77 14.95 4.29 -2.54
N LYS A 78 15.26 3.10 -2.01
CA LYS A 78 14.27 2.26 -1.33
C LYS A 78 13.65 2.95 -0.11
N LEU A 79 14.47 3.59 0.70
CA LEU A 79 14.03 4.38 1.84
C LEU A 79 13.10 5.53 1.40
N SER A 80 13.46 6.27 0.36
CA SER A 80 12.63 7.35 -0.19
C SER A 80 11.26 6.84 -0.67
N VAL A 81 11.22 5.69 -1.32
CA VAL A 81 9.96 5.06 -1.74
C VAL A 81 9.10 4.68 -0.52
N ASP A 82 9.67 4.02 0.48
CA ASP A 82 8.94 3.61 1.68
C ASP A 82 8.40 4.81 2.48
N ILE A 83 9.19 5.88 2.60
CA ILE A 83 8.75 7.14 3.18
C ILE A 83 7.60 7.73 2.37
N GLY A 84 7.69 7.73 1.05
CA GLY A 84 6.59 8.19 0.18
C GLY A 84 5.30 7.42 0.41
N ILE A 85 5.34 6.09 0.50
CA ILE A 85 4.17 5.25 0.80
C ILE A 85 3.59 5.57 2.18
N PHE A 86 4.48 5.75 3.17
CA PHE A 86 4.08 6.14 4.52
C PHE A 86 3.37 7.50 4.50
N VAL A 87 3.93 8.51 3.84
CA VAL A 87 3.34 9.85 3.74
C VAL A 87 2.00 9.81 3.03
N ILE A 88 1.86 9.04 1.95
CA ILE A 88 0.58 8.88 1.24
C ILE A 88 -0.46 8.22 2.15
N SER A 89 -0.10 7.10 2.79
CA SER A 89 -1.02 6.34 3.64
C SER A 89 -1.43 7.14 4.87
N PHE A 90 -0.47 7.70 5.59
CA PHE A 90 -0.71 8.53 6.77
C PHE A 90 -1.45 9.82 6.41
N GLY A 91 -1.04 10.49 5.32
CA GLY A 91 -1.72 11.67 4.79
C GLY A 91 -3.19 11.39 4.47
N SER A 92 -3.51 10.21 3.92
CA SER A 92 -4.89 9.78 3.65
C SER A 92 -5.73 9.68 4.95
N LEU A 93 -5.13 9.26 6.06
CA LEU A 93 -5.76 9.23 7.38
C LEU A 93 -5.98 10.65 7.93
N LEU A 94 -5.00 11.53 7.78
CA LEU A 94 -5.08 12.93 8.23
C LEU A 94 -6.19 13.71 7.52
N VAL A 95 -6.35 13.51 6.21
CA VAL A 95 -7.44 14.12 5.43
C VAL A 95 -8.78 13.38 5.60
N ARG A 96 -8.86 12.43 6.55
CA ARG A 96 -10.05 11.64 6.87
C ARG A 96 -10.62 10.85 5.69
N ARG A 97 -9.78 10.48 4.72
CA ARG A 97 -10.13 9.65 3.56
C ARG A 97 -9.13 8.51 3.41
N PRO A 98 -9.27 7.42 4.21
CA PRO A 98 -8.36 6.28 4.15
C PRO A 98 -8.25 5.77 2.71
N PHE A 99 -7.03 5.64 2.19
CA PHE A 99 -6.83 5.29 0.78
C PHE A 99 -7.49 3.94 0.40
N THR A 100 -7.63 3.02 1.36
CA THR A 100 -8.26 1.71 1.13
C THR A 100 -9.74 1.82 0.81
N LEU A 101 -10.40 2.90 1.24
CA LEU A 101 -11.85 3.10 1.06
C LEU A 101 -12.24 3.12 -0.42
N GLN A 102 -11.44 3.76 -1.27
CA GLN A 102 -11.70 3.84 -2.72
C GLN A 102 -11.70 2.44 -3.35
N TYR A 103 -10.79 1.58 -2.90
CA TYR A 103 -10.72 0.20 -3.35
C TYR A 103 -11.84 -0.66 -2.76
N ALA A 104 -12.19 -0.45 -1.49
CA ALA A 104 -13.23 -1.19 -0.83
C ALA A 104 -14.61 -0.91 -1.46
N LEU A 105 -14.92 0.36 -1.76
CA LEU A 105 -16.17 0.75 -2.43
C LEU A 105 -16.33 0.12 -3.81
N GLU A 106 -15.25 -0.04 -4.56
CA GLU A 106 -15.27 -0.72 -5.87
C GLU A 106 -15.32 -2.26 -5.75
N ALA A 107 -15.00 -2.81 -4.57
CA ALA A 107 -14.86 -4.26 -4.37
C ALA A 107 -16.07 -4.93 -3.72
N VAL A 108 -16.96 -4.17 -3.05
CA VAL A 108 -18.10 -4.71 -2.32
C VAL A 108 -19.44 -4.13 -2.81
N PRO A 109 -20.57 -4.84 -2.64
CA PRO A 109 -21.89 -4.30 -2.93
C PRO A 109 -22.22 -3.08 -2.05
N ALA A 110 -23.10 -2.21 -2.54
CA ALA A 110 -23.53 -1.00 -1.85
C ALA A 110 -24.11 -1.29 -0.44
N GLU A 111 -24.81 -2.41 -0.29
CA GLU A 111 -25.33 -2.89 1.00
C GLU A 111 -24.22 -3.12 2.04
N THR A 112 -23.09 -3.70 1.61
CA THR A 112 -21.92 -3.91 2.47
C THR A 112 -21.22 -2.59 2.77
N ALA A 113 -21.15 -1.69 1.79
CA ALA A 113 -20.57 -0.36 1.97
C ALA A 113 -21.39 0.54 2.92
N ALA A 114 -22.71 0.31 3.01
CA ALA A 114 -23.62 1.04 3.89
C ALA A 114 -23.57 0.56 5.35
N MET A 115 -22.87 -0.55 5.65
CA MET A 115 -22.77 -1.06 7.01
C MET A 115 -21.98 -0.07 7.91
N PRO A 116 -22.43 0.19 9.15
CA PRO A 116 -21.82 1.20 10.03
C PRO A 116 -20.34 0.93 10.37
N GLY A 117 -19.90 -0.34 10.32
CA GLY A 117 -18.50 -0.72 10.55
C GLY A 117 -17.58 -0.59 9.34
N PHE A 118 -18.12 -0.33 8.14
CA PHE A 118 -17.35 -0.37 6.89
C PHE A 118 -16.27 0.72 6.84
N LEU A 119 -16.61 1.94 7.26
CA LEU A 119 -15.65 3.05 7.30
C LEU A 119 -14.56 2.78 8.34
N THR A 120 -14.93 2.37 9.55
CA THR A 120 -13.99 2.03 10.63
C THR A 120 -13.02 0.95 10.19
N ALA A 121 -13.48 -0.08 9.49
CA ALA A 121 -12.62 -1.13 8.96
C ALA A 121 -11.58 -0.59 7.99
N ASN A 122 -11.96 0.34 7.11
CA ASN A 122 -11.02 0.98 6.19
C ASN A 122 -9.98 1.85 6.91
N TYR A 123 -10.36 2.53 7.98
CA TYR A 123 -9.40 3.24 8.83
C TYR A 123 -8.37 2.30 9.46
N VAL A 124 -8.83 1.18 10.02
CA VAL A 124 -7.95 0.19 10.68
C VAL A 124 -7.03 -0.47 9.66
N ILE A 125 -7.55 -0.86 8.50
CA ILE A 125 -6.75 -1.46 7.41
C ILE A 125 -5.73 -0.45 6.87
N THR A 126 -6.14 0.80 6.62
CA THR A 126 -5.20 1.86 6.20
C THR A 126 -4.13 2.13 7.27
N GLY A 127 -4.50 2.10 8.55
CA GLY A 127 -3.56 2.18 9.67
C GLY A 127 -2.53 1.05 9.65
N ALA A 128 -2.95 -0.19 9.42
CA ALA A 128 -2.05 -1.34 9.29
C ALA A 128 -1.07 -1.16 8.11
N TRP A 129 -1.54 -0.67 6.96
CA TRP A 129 -0.67 -0.33 5.82
C TRP A 129 0.32 0.80 6.16
N THR A 130 -0.13 1.80 6.91
CA THR A 130 0.73 2.91 7.35
C THR A 130 1.84 2.42 8.28
N VAL A 131 1.51 1.57 9.24
CA VAL A 131 2.50 0.94 10.14
C VAL A 131 3.45 0.04 9.37
N ALA A 132 2.96 -0.74 8.40
CA ALA A 132 3.81 -1.56 7.55
C ALA A 132 4.81 -0.72 6.75
N ALA A 133 4.37 0.38 6.14
CA ALA A 133 5.24 1.31 5.43
C ALA A 133 6.28 1.96 6.36
N LEU A 134 5.88 2.31 7.59
CA LEU A 134 6.80 2.83 8.60
C LEU A 134 7.86 1.80 9.00
N LEU A 135 7.49 0.54 9.21
CA LEU A 135 8.43 -0.54 9.52
C LEU A 135 9.40 -0.81 8.37
N MET A 136 8.92 -0.73 7.13
CA MET A 136 9.76 -0.83 5.93
C MET A 136 10.81 0.30 5.86
N ALA A 137 10.36 1.54 6.02
CA ALA A 137 11.24 2.70 6.08
C ALA A 137 12.25 2.59 7.24
N ALA A 138 11.81 2.20 8.43
CA ALA A 138 12.68 1.99 9.58
C ALA A 138 13.73 0.89 9.32
N GLY A 139 13.35 -0.22 8.68
CA GLY A 139 14.28 -1.29 8.32
C GLY A 139 15.38 -0.81 7.36
N ASN A 140 15.02 -0.03 6.35
CA ASN A 140 16.01 0.57 5.43
C ASN A 140 16.86 1.65 6.11
N LEU A 141 16.29 2.42 7.04
CA LEU A 141 17.01 3.42 7.82
C LEU A 141 18.04 2.77 8.75
N VAL A 142 17.67 1.69 9.46
CA VAL A 142 18.58 0.94 10.33
C VAL A 142 19.77 0.39 9.54
N LEU A 143 19.54 -0.17 8.34
CA LEU A 143 20.64 -0.62 7.49
C LEU A 143 21.60 0.49 7.07
N LEU A 144 21.11 1.73 6.97
CA LEU A 144 21.93 2.88 6.58
C LEU A 144 22.88 3.31 7.72
N TYR A 145 22.44 3.19 8.98
CA TYR A 145 23.21 3.64 10.14
C TYR A 145 23.91 2.51 10.92
N VAL A 146 23.56 1.25 10.68
CA VAL A 146 24.15 0.07 11.32
C VAL A 146 24.89 -0.77 10.26
N PRO A 147 26.14 -0.41 9.93
CA PRO A 147 26.94 -1.17 8.97
C PRO A 147 27.23 -2.58 9.50
N GLY A 148 27.07 -3.59 8.65
CA GLY A 148 27.31 -5.00 8.99
C GLY A 148 26.04 -5.87 9.07
N LEU A 149 24.85 -5.25 9.07
CA LEU A 149 23.61 -6.00 8.90
C LEU A 149 23.47 -6.48 7.45
N PRO A 150 23.05 -7.74 7.23
CA PRO A 150 22.95 -8.27 5.89
C PRO A 150 21.78 -7.64 5.13
N LEU A 151 21.98 -7.34 3.84
CA LEU A 151 20.97 -6.67 2.98
C LEU A 151 19.65 -7.45 2.87
N TRP A 152 19.66 -8.77 3.10
CA TRP A 152 18.44 -9.57 3.11
C TRP A 152 17.51 -9.23 4.29
N SER A 153 18.03 -8.63 5.36
CA SER A 153 17.23 -8.29 6.55
C SER A 153 16.16 -7.24 6.25
N SER A 154 16.47 -6.17 5.51
CA SER A 154 15.46 -5.19 5.11
C SER A 154 14.46 -5.78 4.10
N LEU A 155 14.92 -6.68 3.24
CA LEU A 155 14.02 -7.43 2.35
C LEU A 155 13.05 -8.29 3.17
N ALA A 156 13.55 -9.02 4.18
CA ALA A 156 12.72 -9.83 5.06
C ALA A 156 11.71 -8.98 5.84
N VAL A 157 12.12 -7.84 6.40
CA VAL A 157 11.22 -6.89 7.06
C VAL A 157 10.15 -6.38 6.09
N ALA A 158 10.54 -6.01 4.87
CA ALA A 158 9.59 -5.51 3.88
C ALA A 158 8.60 -6.57 3.43
N PHE A 159 9.06 -7.81 3.20
CA PHE A 159 8.19 -8.92 2.91
C PHE A 159 7.26 -9.22 4.08
N ALA A 160 7.77 -9.32 5.31
CA ALA A 160 6.96 -9.60 6.48
C ALA A 160 5.89 -8.52 6.69
N ALA A 161 6.29 -7.25 6.78
CA ALA A 161 5.36 -6.13 7.00
C ALA A 161 4.28 -6.05 5.92
N ARG A 162 4.65 -6.19 4.64
CA ARG A 162 3.71 -6.14 3.54
C ARG A 162 2.76 -7.33 3.51
N ASN A 163 3.27 -8.56 3.70
CA ASN A 163 2.42 -9.75 3.73
C ASN A 163 1.48 -9.75 4.94
N SER A 164 1.94 -9.27 6.09
CA SER A 164 1.09 -9.07 7.27
C SER A 164 -0.04 -8.08 6.98
N ALA A 165 0.22 -6.95 6.32
CA ALA A 165 -0.82 -5.98 5.94
C ALA A 165 -1.83 -6.57 4.94
N ILE A 166 -1.37 -7.35 3.95
CA ILE A 166 -2.24 -8.05 2.99
C ILE A 166 -3.12 -9.07 3.71
N TYR A 167 -2.53 -9.91 4.57
CA TYR A 167 -3.25 -10.90 5.34
C TYR A 167 -4.29 -10.23 6.25
N PHE A 168 -3.88 -9.18 6.97
CA PHE A 168 -4.76 -8.40 7.83
C PHE A 168 -5.93 -7.77 7.05
N THR A 169 -5.69 -7.27 5.84
CA THR A 169 -6.74 -6.73 4.96
C THR A 169 -7.81 -7.77 4.61
N LYS A 170 -7.43 -9.05 4.47
CA LYS A 170 -8.35 -10.15 4.19
C LYS A 170 -9.06 -10.66 5.44
N TRP A 171 -8.32 -10.80 6.54
CA TRP A 171 -8.78 -11.40 7.79
C TRP A 171 -9.67 -10.45 8.62
N TYR A 172 -9.33 -9.17 8.69
CA TYR A 172 -9.99 -8.22 9.59
C TYR A 172 -11.52 -8.09 9.34
N PRO A 173 -12.01 -8.01 8.09
CA PRO A 173 -13.46 -7.99 7.83
C PRO A 173 -14.19 -9.24 8.33
N GLU A 174 -13.58 -10.41 8.20
CA GLU A 174 -14.14 -11.69 8.66
C GLU A 174 -14.17 -11.74 10.19
N TYR A 175 -13.09 -11.29 10.85
CA TYR A 175 -13.04 -11.17 12.31
C TYR A 175 -14.18 -10.28 12.85
N ILE A 176 -14.41 -9.12 12.23
CA ILE A 176 -15.51 -8.22 12.62
C ILE A 176 -16.88 -8.87 12.42
N ARG A 177 -17.08 -9.62 11.32
CA ARG A 177 -18.33 -10.36 11.07
C ARG A 177 -18.57 -11.45 12.11
N ILE A 178 -17.54 -12.17 12.55
CA ILE A 178 -17.69 -13.21 13.58
C ILE A 178 -17.93 -12.58 14.95
N LYS A 179 -17.18 -11.53 15.30
CA LYS A 179 -17.23 -10.90 16.62
C LYS A 179 -18.53 -10.13 16.88
N TYR A 180 -19.09 -9.50 15.85
CA TYR A 180 -20.27 -8.65 15.96
C TYR A 180 -21.46 -9.15 15.11
N GLY A 181 -21.33 -10.29 14.43
CA GLY A 181 -22.44 -10.97 13.79
C GLY A 181 -23.38 -11.52 14.84
N THR A 182 -24.65 -11.12 14.77
CA THR A 182 -25.69 -11.62 15.66
C THR A 182 -25.66 -13.15 15.66
N PRO A 183 -25.47 -13.82 16.82
CA PRO A 183 -25.62 -15.27 16.87
C PRO A 183 -27.02 -15.60 16.35
N ALA A 184 -27.11 -16.52 15.39
CA ALA A 184 -28.38 -16.98 14.87
C ALA A 184 -29.25 -17.36 16.07
N ARG A 185 -30.33 -16.61 16.24
CA ARG A 185 -31.31 -16.85 17.31
C ARG A 185 -31.75 -18.30 17.10
N ALA A 186 -31.33 -19.20 18.00
CA ALA A 186 -31.99 -20.48 18.12
C ALA A 186 -33.44 -20.12 18.44
N LEU A 187 -34.30 -20.20 17.42
CA LEU A 187 -35.73 -20.11 17.62
C LEU A 187 -36.04 -21.26 18.59
N PRO A 188 -36.66 -20.99 19.75
CA PRO A 188 -37.22 -22.07 20.54
C PRO A 188 -38.24 -22.74 19.62
N ASP A 189 -38.08 -24.04 19.39
CA ASP A 189 -39.14 -24.85 18.78
C ASP A 189 -40.42 -24.58 19.57
N ALA A 190 -41.37 -23.91 18.91
CA ALA A 190 -42.69 -23.70 19.46
C ALA A 190 -43.48 -25.00 19.27
N SER A 191 -43.97 -25.49 20.40
CA SER A 191 -44.97 -26.56 20.64
C SER A 191 -44.57 -28.00 20.29
#